data_AF-A0A1M4UD51-F1
#
_entry.id   AF-A0A1M4UD51-F1
#
_cell.length_a   1.000
_cell.length_b   1.000
_cell.length_c   1.000
_cell.angle_alpha   90.00
_cell.angle_beta   90.00
_cell.angle_gamma   90.00
#
_symmetry.space_group_name_H-M   'P 1'
#
loop_
_entity.id
_entity.type
_entity.pdbx_description
1 polymer ?
#
loop_
_entity_poly.entity_id
_entity_poly.type
_entity_poly.pdbx_seq_one_letter_code
_entity_poly.pdbx_strand_id
1 'polypeptide(L)' 'MVHEAVAAGGASYNDPQDHGFMYGHGFQDLDGHIWELVHMTGAPGSTA' A
#
# COMPACT_ATOMS: atom_id res chain seq x y z
N MET A 1 -1.35 2.76 -8.70
CA MET A 1 -1.53 1.28 -8.65
C MET A 1 -2.74 0.88 -7.81
N VAL A 2 -2.81 1.20 -6.51
CA VAL A 2 -4.02 0.87 -5.71
C VAL A 2 -5.30 1.46 -6.29
N HIS A 3 -5.29 2.75 -6.66
CA HIS A 3 -6.44 3.39 -7.32
C HIS A 3 -6.90 2.65 -8.58
N GLU A 4 -5.95 2.27 -9.45
CA GLU A 4 -6.23 1.52 -10.68
C GLU A 4 -6.84 0.13 -10.38
N ALA A 5 -6.32 -0.56 -9.37
CA ALA A 5 -6.83 -1.86 -8.97
C ALA A 5 -8.27 -1.79 -8.44
N VAL A 6 -8.58 -0.75 -7.66
CA VAL A 6 -9.95 -0.49 -7.21
C VAL A 6 -10.86 -0.11 -8.39
N ALA A 7 -10.38 0.75 -9.29
CA ALA A 7 -11.13 1.11 -10.51
C ALA A 7 -11.40 -0.10 -11.43
N ALA A 8 -10.54 -1.12 -11.40
CA ALA A 8 -10.70 -2.38 -12.12
C ALA A 8 -11.61 -3.42 -11.42
N GLY A 9 -12.20 -3.08 -10.27
CA GLY A 9 -13.16 -3.93 -9.57
C GLY A 9 -12.64 -4.56 -8.26
N GLY A 10 -11.38 -4.32 -7.90
CA GLY A 10 -10.88 -4.62 -6.56
C GLY A 10 -11.49 -3.72 -5.48
N ALA A 11 -11.20 -4.00 -4.22
CA ALA A 11 -11.70 -3.22 -3.08
C ALA A 11 -10.56 -2.52 -2.32
N SER A 12 -10.81 -1.33 -1.79
CA SER A 12 -9.90 -0.70 -0.83
C SER A 12 -9.88 -1.54 0.44
N TYR A 13 -8.71 -2.06 0.81
CA TYR A 13 -8.58 -2.90 2.00
C TYR A 13 -8.24 -2.08 3.26
N ASN A 14 -7.38 -1.07 3.12
CA ASN A 14 -6.97 -0.19 4.19
C ASN A 14 -6.71 1.24 3.67
N ASP A 15 -6.70 2.21 4.58
CA ASP A 15 -6.18 3.53 4.27
C ASP A 15 -4.65 3.47 4.08
N PRO A 16 -4.05 4.36 3.26
CA PRO A 16 -2.60 4.46 3.13
C PRO A 16 -1.93 4.71 4.48
N GLN A 17 -0.83 4.01 4.73
CA GLN A 17 -0.01 4.20 5.92
C GLN A 17 1.29 4.91 5.56
N ASP A 18 1.54 6.05 6.20
CA ASP A 18 2.78 6.81 6.06
C ASP A 18 3.52 6.86 7.40
N HIS A 19 4.67 6.20 7.43
CA HIS A 19 5.58 6.14 8.58
C HIS A 19 6.83 7.00 8.37
N GLY A 20 6.87 7.84 7.33
CA GLY A 20 8.00 8.72 6.96
C GLY A 20 9.16 8.01 6.25
N PHE A 21 9.59 6.84 6.74
CA PHE A 21 10.60 5.99 6.08
C PHE A 21 9.99 4.90 5.19
N MET A 22 8.67 4.72 5.29
CA MET A 22 7.91 3.70 4.61
C MET A 22 6.51 4.23 4.31
N TYR A 23 6.08 4.05 3.07
CA TYR A 23 4.71 4.25 2.63
C TYR A 23 4.13 2.90 2.20
N GLY A 24 2.96 2.55 2.74
CA GLY A 24 2.24 1.31 2.43
C GLY A 24 0.80 1.59 2.03
N HIS A 25 0.28 0.91 1.02
CA HIS A 25 -1.15 0.93 0.69
C HIS A 25 -1.55 -0.36 -0.03
N GLY A 26 -2.71 -0.92 0.32
CA GLY A 26 -3.16 -2.19 -0.22
C GLY A 26 -4.58 -2.21 -0.78
N PHE A 27 -4.87 -3.25 -1.54
CA PHE A 27 -6.20 -3.55 -2.08
C PHE A 27 -6.46 -5.05 -2.01
N GLN A 28 -7.75 -5.40 -2.08
CA GLN A 28 -8.18 -6.78 -2.28
C GLN A 28 -8.51 -7.00 -3.77
N ASP A 29 -7.97 -8.05 -4.38
CA ASP A 29 -8.28 -8.42 -5.75
C ASP A 29 -9.61 -9.19 -5.88
N LEU A 30 -10.01 -9.51 -7.11
CA LEU A 30 -11.30 -10.18 -7.40
C LEU A 30 -11.39 -11.61 -6.84
N ASP A 31 -10.24 -12.26 -6.60
CA ASP A 31 -10.16 -13.60 -6.03
C ASP A 31 -10.12 -13.55 -4.50
N GLY A 32 -10.12 -12.34 -3.92
CA GLY A 32 -10.12 -12.09 -2.49
C GLY A 32 -8.73 -12.06 -1.86
N HIS A 33 -7.64 -12.11 -2.64
CA HIS A 33 -6.30 -11.95 -2.10
C HIS A 33 -6.04 -10.49 -1.73
N ILE A 34 -5.23 -10.29 -0.69
CA ILE A 34 -4.82 -8.97 -0.24
C ILE A 34 -3.40 -8.71 -0.73
N TRP A 35 -3.22 -7.59 -1.42
CA TRP A 35 -1.94 -7.10 -1.88
C TRP A 35 -1.60 -5.79 -1.20
N GLU A 36 -0.35 -5.65 -0.76
CA GLU A 36 0.17 -4.40 -0.22
C GLU A 36 1.40 -3.94 -1.01
N LEU A 37 1.33 -2.70 -1.50
CA LEU A 37 2.45 -2.03 -2.15
C LEU A 37 3.19 -1.23 -1.10
N VAL A 38 4.48 -1.54 -0.93
CA VAL A 38 5.34 -0.86 0.02
C VAL A 38 6.45 -0.13 -0.73
N HIS A 39 6.63 1.15 -0.42
CA HIS A 39 7.77 1.95 -0.82
C HIS A 39 8.58 2.31 0.42
N MET A 40 9.86 1.94 0.45
CA MET A 40 10.78 2.22 1.56
C MET A 40 11.89 3.16 1.08
N THR A 41 12.08 4.26 1.81
CA THR A 41 13.15 5.23 1.55
C THR A 41 14.39 4.97 2.43
N GLY A 42 14.28 4.12 3.44
CA GLY A 42 15.36 3.75 4.35
C GLY A 42 14.89 2.93 5.55
N ALA A 43 15.74 2.83 6.57
CA ALA A 43 15.41 2.18 7.84
C ALA A 43 14.74 3.16 8.83
N PRO A 44 13.88 2.66 9.74
CA PRO A 44 13.29 3.50 10.79
C PRO A 44 14.36 4.22 11.60
N GLY A 45 14.23 5.54 11.76
CA GLY A 45 15.12 6.34 12.60
C GLY A 45 16.48 6.70 11.98
N SER A 46 16.70 6.47 10.68
CA SER A 46 17.88 7.01 9.99
C SER A 46 17.69 8.50 9.73
N THR A 47 18.04 9.34 10.71
CA THR A 47 18.43 10.72 10.44
C THR A 47 19.87 10.67 9.94
N ALA A 48 20.08 11.03 8.66
CA ALA A 48 21.43 11.36 8.19
C ALA A 48 22.03 12.50 9.01
#